data_AF-A0A6B8MBL2-F1
#
_entry.id   AF-A0A6B8MBL2-F1
#
_cell.length_a   1.000
_cell.length_b   1.000
_cell.length_c   1.000
_cell.angle_alpha   90.00
_cell.angle_beta   90.00
_cell.angle_gamma   90.00
#
_symmetry.space_group_name_H-M   'P 1'
#
loop_
_entity.id
_entity.type
_entity.pdbx_description
1 polymer ?
#
loop_
_entity_poly.entity_id
_entity_poly.type
_entity_poly.pdbx_seq_one_letter_code
_entity_poly.pdbx_strand_id
1 'polypeptide(L)'
;MSVPAQGAALPAMTIEECQRLQTPLRQDLEILDYEIRRLVARIRKDARDAGADDTAFVTASSTILLSIAATLLSRAAEDRRANFDAGAFAASAGNAALWAQERRLKCFVGGEA
;
A
#
# COMPACT_ATOMS: atom_id res chain seq x y z
N MET A 1 -37.18 8.75 -14.07
CA MET A 1 -36.01 9.06 -13.20
C MET A 1 -34.90 8.11 -13.59
N SER A 2 -33.88 8.61 -14.28
CA SER A 2 -32.75 7.79 -14.73
C SER A 2 -31.82 7.53 -13.54
N VAL A 3 -31.60 6.26 -13.23
CA VAL A 3 -30.59 5.84 -12.25
C VAL A 3 -29.22 6.24 -12.83
N PRO A 4 -28.36 6.98 -12.10
CA PRO A 4 -27.01 7.24 -12.59
C PRO A 4 -26.30 5.89 -12.72
N ALA A 5 -25.67 5.65 -13.88
CA ALA A 5 -24.77 4.52 -14.05
C ALA A 5 -23.72 4.60 -12.95
N GLN A 6 -23.75 3.66 -12.01
CA GLN A 6 -22.71 3.52 -11.00
C GLN A 6 -21.41 3.24 -11.79
N GLY A 7 -20.56 4.25 -11.91
CA GLY A 7 -19.22 4.07 -12.46
C GLY A 7 -18.55 2.98 -11.65
N ALA A 8 -18.15 1.90 -12.32
CA ALA A 8 -17.54 0.75 -11.66
C ALA A 8 -16.38 1.23 -10.77
N ALA A 9 -16.39 0.81 -9.51
CA ALA A 9 -15.32 1.11 -8.57
C ALA A 9 -13.97 0.67 -9.15
N LEU A 10 -12.93 1.45 -8.88
CA LEU A 10 -11.57 1.11 -9.27
C LEU A 10 -10.86 0.40 -8.11
N PRO A 11 -10.86 -0.94 -8.04
CA PRO A 11 -10.07 -1.64 -7.03
C PRO A 11 -8.58 -1.38 -7.29
N ALA A 12 -7.79 -1.28 -6.23
CA ALA A 12 -6.34 -1.39 -6.38
C ALA A 12 -5.98 -2.80 -6.82
N MET A 13 -4.92 -2.92 -7.62
CA MET A 13 -4.36 -4.22 -7.97
C MET A 13 -3.93 -4.99 -6.72
N THR A 14 -4.11 -6.32 -6.71
CA THR A 14 -3.53 -7.17 -5.67
C THR A 14 -2.02 -7.28 -5.85
N ILE A 15 -1.31 -7.75 -4.82
CA ILE A 15 0.15 -7.92 -4.91
C ILE A 15 0.51 -8.97 -5.97
N GLU A 16 -0.26 -10.04 -6.10
CA GLU A 16 -0.08 -11.07 -7.13
C GLU A 16 -0.29 -10.51 -8.53
N GLU A 17 -1.25 -9.61 -8.70
CA GLU A 17 -1.46 -8.90 -9.97
C GLU A 17 -0.26 -8.00 -10.30
N CYS A 18 0.24 -7.25 -9.31
CA CYS A 18 1.46 -6.45 -9.47
C CYS A 18 2.67 -7.29 -9.86
N GLN A 19 2.85 -8.48 -9.27
CA GLN A 19 3.97 -9.39 -9.57
C GLN A 19 3.89 -9.97 -10.99
N ARG A 20 2.69 -10.09 -11.56
CA ARG A 20 2.46 -10.58 -12.91
C ARG A 20 2.59 -9.50 -13.99
N LEU A 21 2.80 -8.23 -13.61
CA LEU A 21 3.01 -7.16 -14.57
C LEU A 21 4.25 -7.39 -15.44
N GLN A 22 4.18 -6.89 -16.67
CA GLN A 22 5.30 -6.94 -17.60
C GLN A 22 6.36 -5.89 -17.22
N THR A 23 7.59 -6.15 -17.64
CA THR A 23 8.70 -5.18 -17.60
C THR A 23 8.45 -4.10 -18.67
N PRO A 24 8.77 -2.81 -18.44
CA PRO A 24 9.51 -2.23 -17.30
C PRO A 24 8.69 -1.97 -16.03
N LEU A 25 7.37 -1.86 -16.15
CA LEU A 25 6.51 -1.39 -15.04
C LEU A 25 6.67 -2.21 -13.75
N ARG A 26 6.79 -3.54 -13.84
CA ARG A 26 7.05 -4.37 -12.66
C ARG A 26 8.33 -3.95 -11.90
N GLN A 27 9.42 -3.65 -12.62
CA GLN A 27 10.69 -3.26 -12.02
C GLN A 27 10.59 -1.90 -11.34
N ASP A 28 9.88 -0.95 -11.97
CA ASP A 28 9.65 0.38 -11.38
C ASP A 28 8.87 0.26 -10.06
N LEU A 29 7.89 -0.64 -10.00
CA LEU A 29 7.12 -0.92 -8.77
C LEU A 29 7.95 -1.63 -7.69
N GLU A 30 8.88 -2.51 -8.08
CA GLU A 30 9.84 -3.14 -7.15
C GLU A 30 10.79 -2.09 -6.55
N ILE A 31 11.27 -1.14 -7.36
CA ILE A 31 12.08 -0.01 -6.91
C ILE A 31 11.28 0.87 -5.95
N LEU A 32 10.00 1.14 -6.24
CA LEU A 32 9.12 1.89 -5.36
C LEU A 32 8.94 1.20 -3.99
N ASP A 33 8.68 -0.11 -3.96
CA ASP A 33 8.58 -0.88 -2.70
C ASP A 33 9.89 -0.79 -1.90
N TYR A 34 11.04 -0.93 -2.58
CA TYR A 34 12.35 -0.82 -1.94
C TYR A 34 12.60 0.57 -1.34
N GLU A 35 12.40 1.64 -2.11
CA GLU A 35 12.67 3.01 -1.64
C GLU A 35 11.73 3.43 -0.51
N ILE A 36 10.45 3.04 -0.54
CA ILE A 36 9.51 3.32 0.56
C ILE A 36 9.98 2.62 1.84
N ARG A 37 10.35 1.33 1.78
CA ARG A 37 10.85 0.58 2.95
C ARG A 37 12.11 1.21 3.51
N ARG A 38 13.06 1.56 2.64
CA ARG A 38 14.32 2.21 3.00
C ARG A 38 14.08 3.56 3.67
N LEU A 39 13.19 4.38 3.12
CA LEU A 39 12.81 5.67 3.66
C LEU A 39 12.17 5.54 5.05
N VAL A 40 11.19 4.64 5.19
CA VAL A 40 10.52 4.39 6.48
C VAL A 40 11.51 3.89 7.53
N ALA A 41 12.42 2.97 7.17
CA ALA A 41 13.44 2.47 8.09
C ALA A 41 14.39 3.58 8.56
N ARG A 42 14.80 4.47 7.66
CA ARG A 42 15.63 5.63 7.99
C ARG A 42 14.91 6.57 8.95
N ILE A 43 13.69 7.01 8.61
CA ILE A 43 12.92 7.94 9.45
C ILE A 43 12.62 7.32 10.81
N ARG A 44 12.32 6.02 10.88
CA ARG A 44 12.13 5.29 12.14
C ARG A 44 13.38 5.34 13.02
N LYS A 45 14.55 5.13 12.43
CA LYS A 45 15.83 5.25 13.15
C LYS A 45 16.01 6.66 13.68
N ASP A 46 15.84 7.68 12.83
CA ASP A 46 16.00 9.08 13.23
C ASP A 46 15.03 9.48 14.36
N ALA A 47 13.77 9.02 14.28
CA ALA A 47 12.78 9.25 15.33
C ALA A 47 13.15 8.56 16.65
N ARG A 48 13.66 7.34 16.59
CA ARG A 48 14.13 6.60 17.77
C ARG A 48 15.35 7.28 18.41
N ASP A 49 16.31 7.71 17.59
CA ASP A 49 17.49 8.44 18.06
C ASP A 49 17.10 9.78 18.72
N ALA A 50 15.95 10.36 18.33
CA ALA A 50 15.33 11.52 18.97
C ALA A 50 14.43 11.20 20.19
N GLY A 51 14.35 9.92 20.60
CA GLY A 51 13.58 9.50 21.77
C GLY A 51 12.08 9.26 21.54
N ALA A 52 11.62 9.17 20.28
CA ALA A 52 10.24 8.86 19.98
C ALA A 52 9.89 7.39 20.33
N ASP A 53 8.63 7.16 20.73
CA ASP A 53 8.11 5.81 20.91
C ASP A 53 7.97 5.09 19.57
N ASP A 54 8.64 3.93 19.48
CA ASP A 54 8.74 3.16 18.25
C ASP A 54 7.38 2.59 17.80
N THR A 55 6.52 2.25 18.77
CA THR A 55 5.16 1.73 18.50
C THR A 55 4.24 2.84 17.98
N ALA A 56 4.28 4.02 18.61
CA ALA A 56 3.55 5.20 18.16
C ALA A 56 3.99 5.62 16.76
N PHE A 57 5.30 5.62 16.48
CA PHE A 57 5.83 5.93 15.16
C PHE A 57 5.29 4.97 14.08
N VAL A 58 5.36 3.66 14.34
CA VAL A 58 4.89 2.64 13.39
C VAL A 58 3.38 2.76 13.14
N THR A 59 2.59 3.00 14.19
CA THR A 59 1.13 3.19 14.06
C THR A 59 0.80 4.44 13.25
N ALA A 60 1.40 5.59 13.59
CA ALA A 60 1.15 6.86 12.91
C ALA A 60 1.60 6.84 11.45
N SER A 61 2.78 6.29 11.16
CA SER A 61 3.29 6.15 9.80
C SER A 61 2.42 5.25 8.94
N SER A 62 1.84 4.18 9.50
CA SER A 62 0.88 3.32 8.79
C SER A 62 -0.36 4.10 8.34
N THR A 63 -0.91 4.97 9.19
CA THR A 63 -2.04 5.84 8.83
C THR A 63 -1.67 6.83 7.71
N ILE A 64 -0.48 7.42 7.77
CA ILE A 64 0.02 8.33 6.73
C ILE A 64 0.17 7.60 5.39
N LEU A 65 0.76 6.41 5.39
CA LEU A 65 0.93 5.60 4.18
C LEU A 65 -0.40 5.18 3.56
N LEU A 66 -1.40 4.81 4.38
CA LEU A 66 -2.75 4.52 3.91
C LEU A 66 -3.44 5.77 3.31
N SER A 67 -3.25 6.95 3.92
CA SER A 67 -3.77 8.20 3.38
C SER A 67 -3.16 8.53 2.01
N ILE A 68 -1.84 8.36 1.85
CA ILE A 68 -1.16 8.53 0.55
C ILE A 68 -1.72 7.55 -0.48
N ALA A 69 -1.87 6.28 -0.12
CA ALA A 69 -2.45 5.26 -1.01
C ALA A 69 -3.88 5.62 -1.43
N ALA A 70 -4.73 6.08 -0.51
CA ALA A 70 -6.09 6.53 -0.82
C ALA A 70 -6.08 7.72 -1.79
N THR A 71 -5.17 8.69 -1.62
CA THR A 71 -5.01 9.82 -2.56
C THR A 71 -4.60 9.35 -3.95
N LEU A 72 -3.70 8.37 -4.07
CA LEU A 72 -3.31 7.81 -5.37
C LEU A 72 -4.48 7.13 -6.06
N LEU A 73 -5.30 6.36 -5.34
CA LEU A 73 -6.50 5.75 -5.89
C LEU A 73 -7.57 6.79 -6.27
N SER A 74 -7.75 7.84 -5.47
CA SER A 74 -8.69 8.94 -5.79
C SER A 74 -8.32 9.58 -7.12
N ARG A 75 -7.03 9.91 -7.32
CA ARG A 75 -6.54 10.46 -8.60
C ARG A 75 -6.76 9.50 -9.76
N ALA A 76 -6.48 8.21 -9.58
CA ALA A 76 -6.72 7.22 -10.63
C ALA A 76 -8.22 7.06 -10.96
N ALA A 77 -9.10 7.20 -9.99
CA ALA A 77 -10.54 7.23 -10.20
C ALA A 77 -10.97 8.50 -10.96
N GLU A 78 -10.45 9.66 -10.56
CA GLU A 78 -10.67 10.95 -11.25
C GLU A 78 -10.26 10.88 -12.73
N ASP A 79 -9.06 10.36 -13.02
CA ASP A 79 -8.55 10.18 -14.39
C ASP A 79 -9.46 9.29 -15.26
N ARG A 80 -10.12 8.31 -14.63
CA ARG A 80 -11.06 7.38 -15.28
C ARG A 80 -12.51 7.84 -15.21
N ARG A 81 -12.79 9.03 -14.66
CA ARG A 81 -14.16 9.54 -14.39
C ARG A 81 -15.00 8.55 -13.58
N ALA A 82 -14.35 7.81 -12.68
CA ALA A 82 -14.96 6.91 -11.72
C ALA A 82 -15.04 7.60 -10.34
N ASN A 83 -15.90 7.07 -9.47
CA ASN A 83 -15.96 7.53 -8.08
C ASN A 83 -14.91 6.79 -7.23
N PHE A 84 -14.32 7.49 -6.27
CA PHE A 84 -13.55 6.83 -5.22
C PHE A 84 -14.49 5.98 -4.36
N ASP A 85 -14.21 4.68 -4.30
CA ASP A 85 -14.94 3.73 -3.46
C ASP A 85 -14.10 3.37 -2.23
N ALA A 86 -14.48 3.95 -1.09
CA ALA A 86 -13.82 3.69 0.19
C ALA A 86 -13.93 2.22 0.63
N GLY A 87 -15.01 1.52 0.26
CA GLY A 87 -15.19 0.10 0.55
C GLY A 87 -14.23 -0.76 -0.26
N ALA A 88 -14.10 -0.48 -1.55
CA ALA A 88 -13.12 -1.15 -2.41
C ALA A 88 -11.69 -0.89 -1.93
N PHE A 89 -11.37 0.35 -1.53
CA PHE A 89 -10.07 0.69 -0.95
C PHE A 89 -9.80 -0.11 0.34
N ALA A 90 -10.76 -0.19 1.26
CA ALA A 90 -10.61 -0.95 2.50
C ALA A 90 -10.39 -2.45 2.24
N ALA A 91 -11.08 -3.03 1.25
CA ALA A 91 -10.87 -4.42 0.84
C ALA A 91 -9.44 -4.64 0.28
N SER A 92 -8.96 -3.74 -0.59
CA SER A 92 -7.59 -3.79 -1.10
C SER A 92 -6.54 -3.65 0.02
N ALA A 93 -6.76 -2.74 0.97
CA ALA A 93 -5.89 -2.58 2.14
C ALA A 93 -5.86 -3.84 3.01
N GLY A 94 -7.01 -4.50 3.20
CA GLY A 94 -7.12 -5.80 3.89
C GLY A 94 -6.32 -6.90 3.19
N ASN A 95 -6.42 -7.01 1.87
CA ASN A 95 -5.62 -7.98 1.09
C ASN A 95 -4.12 -7.73 1.24
N ALA A 96 -3.68 -6.47 1.18
CA ALA A 96 -2.28 -6.11 1.38
C ALA A 96 -1.78 -6.46 2.80
N ALA A 97 -2.63 -6.29 3.82
CA ALA A 97 -2.31 -6.67 5.19
C ALA A 97 -2.14 -8.20 5.35
N LEU A 98 -3.03 -9.00 4.74
CA LEU A 98 -2.91 -10.47 4.72
C LEU A 98 -1.60 -10.91 4.05
N TRP A 99 -1.28 -10.34 2.88
CA TRP A 99 -0.02 -10.62 2.19
C TRP A 99 1.20 -10.28 3.05
N ALA A 100 1.19 -9.14 3.75
CA ALA A 100 2.28 -8.74 4.63
C ALA A 100 2.49 -9.74 5.78
N GLN A 101 1.40 -10.28 6.33
CA GLN A 101 1.43 -11.33 7.35
C GLN A 101 2.05 -12.63 6.81
N GLU A 102 1.61 -13.09 5.63
CA GLU A 102 2.15 -14.30 4.99
C GLU A 102 3.62 -14.16 4.61
N ARG A 103 4.03 -13.00 4.09
CA ARG A 103 5.43 -12.73 3.73
C ARG A 103 6.33 -12.77 4.96
N ARG A 104 5.87 -12.26 6.12
CA ARG A 104 6.59 -12.37 7.39
C ARG A 104 6.75 -13.83 7.82
N LEU A 105 5.71 -14.65 7.67
CA LEU A 105 5.78 -16.09 7.98
C LEU A 105 6.78 -16.82 7.06
N LYS A 106 6.79 -16.51 5.77
CA LYS A 106 7.75 -17.08 4.80
C LYS A 106 9.20 -16.70 5.11
N CYS A 107 9.47 -15.46 5.52
CA CYS A 107 10.82 -15.04 5.96
C CYS A 107 11.22 -15.70 7.29
N PHE A 108 10.28 -15.94 8.21
CA PHE A 108 10.56 -16.61 9.49
C PHE A 108 10.85 -18.11 9.34
N VAL A 109 10.20 -18.78 8.38
CA VAL A 109 10.42 -20.19 8.05
C VAL A 109 11.62 -20.39 7.12
N GLY A 110 11.96 -19.38 6.31
CA GLY A 110 13.11 -19.37 5.41
C GLY A 110 14.46 -19.07 6.08
N GLY A 111 14.47 -18.69 7.37
CA GLY A 111 15.68 -18.57 8.18
C GLY A 111 16.70 -17.53 7.67
N GLU A 112 16.54 -16.28 8.07
CA GLU A 112 17.69 -15.37 8.20
C GLU A 112 17.65 -14.74 9.60
N ALA A 113 18.66 -15.12 10.39
CA ALA A 113 19.08 -14.48 11.63
C ALA A 113 20.05 -13.34 11.31
#